data_AF-A0A1H5NM65-F1
#
_entry.id   AF-A0A1H5NM65-F1
#
_cell.length_a   1.000
_cell.length_b   1.000
_cell.length_c   1.000
_cell.angle_alpha   90.00
_cell.angle_beta   90.00
_cell.angle_gamma   90.00
#
_symmetry.space_group_name_H-M   'P 1'
#
loop_
_entity.id
_entity.type
_entity.pdbx_description
1 polymer ?
#
loop_
_entity_poly.entity_id
_entity_poly.type
_entity_poly.pdbx_seq_one_letter_code
_entity_poly.pdbx_strand_id
1 'polypeptide(L)' 'MSIVAEKFSFVVGIDTHAKTHTFAIINTITGEEIANETFPVTVPGGRRALSWIQRRSQGG' A
#
# COMPACT_ATOMS: atom_id res chain seq x y z
N MET A 1 14.07 18.69 11.33
CA MET A 1 13.59 17.29 11.32
C MET A 1 12.66 17.15 10.14
N SER A 2 12.83 16.12 9.31
CA SER A 2 11.90 15.87 8.20
C SER A 2 10.80 14.90 8.60
N ILE A 3 9.60 15.06 8.07
CA ILE A 3 8.48 14.12 8.27
C ILE A 3 8.44 13.06 7.16
N VAL A 4 7.69 11.97 7.36
CA VAL A 4 7.56 10.87 6.39
C VAL A 4 7.08 11.38 5.02
N ALA A 5 6.13 12.30 5.01
CA ALA A 5 5.58 12.88 3.79
C ALA A 5 6.62 13.67 2.95
N GLU A 6 7.71 14.14 3.58
CA GLU A 6 8.80 14.84 2.88
C GLU A 6 9.84 13.88 2.28
N LYS A 7 9.73 12.57 2.54
CA LYS A 7 10.71 11.56 2.12
C LYS A 7 10.14 10.52 1.16
N PHE A 8 8.84 10.29 1.18
CA PHE A 8 8.17 9.29 0.36
C PHE A 8 6.93 9.90 -0.27
N SER A 9 6.68 9.62 -1.56
CA SER A 9 5.46 10.09 -2.27
C SER A 9 4.21 9.28 -1.91
N PHE A 10 4.40 8.06 -1.42
CA PHE A 10 3.33 7.16 -1.00
C PHE A 10 3.69 6.47 0.30
N VAL A 11 2.67 6.19 1.12
CA VAL A 11 2.76 5.27 2.26
C VAL A 11 1.74 4.15 2.09
N VAL A 12 2.08 2.95 2.55
CA VAL A 12 1.19 1.80 2.50
C VAL A 12 0.89 1.33 3.92
N GLY A 13 -0.37 1.43 4.32
CA GLY A 13 -0.88 0.84 5.55
C GLY A 13 -1.32 -0.61 5.30
N ILE A 14 -1.19 -1.47 6.32
CA ILE A 14 -1.61 -2.87 6.26
C ILE A 14 -2.41 -3.19 7.52
N ASP A 15 -3.69 -3.52 7.35
CA ASP A 15 -4.53 -4.12 8.39
C ASP A 15 -4.43 -5.65 8.29
N THR A 16 -3.86 -6.27 9.32
CA THR A 16 -3.53 -7.69 9.32
C THR A 16 -4.59 -8.49 10.06
N HIS A 17 -5.21 -9.44 9.36
CA HIS A 17 -6.02 -10.49 9.95
C HIS A 17 -5.35 -11.86 9.73
N ALA A 18 -5.81 -12.89 10.47
CA ALA A 18 -5.21 -14.23 10.44
C ALA A 18 -5.18 -14.88 9.04
N LYS A 19 -6.11 -14.51 8.15
CA LYS A 19 -6.25 -15.11 6.82
C LYS A 19 -6.06 -14.13 5.67
N THR A 20 -6.11 -12.83 5.96
CA THR A 20 -6.06 -11.76 4.95
C THR A 20 -5.26 -10.57 5.46
N HIS A 21 -4.70 -9.81 4.52
CA HIS A 21 -4.12 -8.50 4.78
C HIS A 21 -4.81 -7.50 3.86
N THR A 22 -5.35 -6.44 4.45
CA THR A 22 -5.96 -5.33 3.73
C THR A 22 -4.95 -4.20 3.63
N PHE A 23 -4.68 -3.75 2.42
CA PHE A 23 -3.67 -2.72 2.13
C PHE A 23 -4.38 -1.43 1.70
N ALA A 24 -3.88 -0.31 2.19
CA ALA A 24 -4.29 1.03 1.76
C ALA A 24 -3.06 1.83 1.31
N ILE A 25 -3.11 2.43 0.12
CA ILE A 25 -2.05 3.28 -0.43
C ILE A 25 -2.48 4.73 -0.31
N ILE A 26 -1.72 5.55 0.41
CA ILE A 26 -2.00 6.97 0.60
C ILE A 26 -0.96 7.81 -0.12
N ASN A 27 -1.39 8.79 -0.91
CA ASN A 27 -0.52 9.84 -1.45
C ASN A 27 -0.13 10.79 -0.32
N THR A 28 1.16 10.94 -0.06
CA THR A 28 1.64 11.71 1.09
C THR A 28 1.54 13.22 0.91
N ILE A 29 1.43 13.69 -0.33
CA ILE A 29 1.32 15.12 -0.67
C ILE A 29 -0.12 15.59 -0.47
N THR A 30 -1.09 14.80 -0.93
CA THR A 30 -2.52 15.18 -0.89
C THR A 30 -3.28 14.58 0.28
N GLY A 31 -2.76 13.50 0.88
CA GLY A 31 -3.46 12.70 1.90
C GLY A 31 -4.55 11.78 1.34
N GLU A 32 -4.68 11.70 0.01
CA GLU A 32 -5.71 10.89 -0.67
C GLU A 32 -5.40 9.39 -0.57
N GLU A 33 -6.44 8.58 -0.34
CA GLU A 33 -6.38 7.13 -0.54
C GLU A 33 -6.46 6.81 -2.03
N ILE A 34 -5.34 6.37 -2.59
CA ILE A 34 -5.20 5.99 -4.00
C ILE A 34 -5.84 4.64 -4.27
N ALA A 35 -5.78 3.73 -3.30
CA ALA A 35 -6.22 2.36 -3.48
C ALA A 35 -6.38 1.59 -2.17
N ASN A 36 -7.40 0.73 -2.15
CA ASN A 36 -7.64 -0.28 -1.10
C ASN A 36 -7.77 -1.67 -1.73
N GLU A 37 -7.11 -2.70 -1.17
CA GLU A 37 -7.33 -4.08 -1.62
C GLU A 37 -6.95 -5.12 -0.54
N THR A 38 -7.63 -6.26 -0.54
CA THR A 38 -7.39 -7.38 0.39
C THR A 38 -6.75 -8.57 -0.30
N PHE A 39 -5.68 -9.11 0.29
CA PHE A 39 -4.99 -10.30 -0.22
C PHE A 39 -4.94 -11.42 0.84
N PRO A 40 -4.97 -12.71 0.44
CA PRO A 40 -4.83 -13.82 1.37
C PRO A 40 -3.40 -13.92 1.93
N VAL A 41 -3.26 -14.38 3.17
CA VAL A 41 -1.96 -14.63 3.84
C VAL A 41 -1.32 -15.91 3.30
N THR A 42 -0.90 -15.84 2.04
CA THR A 42 -0.18 -16.90 1.32
C THR A 42 0.94 -16.28 0.51
N VAL A 43 1.97 -17.06 0.16
CA VAL A 43 3.07 -16.55 -0.68
C VAL A 43 2.57 -15.97 -2.01
N PRO A 44 1.64 -16.61 -2.77
CA PRO A 44 1.06 -16.00 -3.97
C PRO A 44 0.22 -14.75 -3.67
N GLY A 45 -0.47 -14.70 -2.52
CA GLY A 45 -1.19 -13.51 -2.06
C GLY A 45 -0.26 -12.31 -1.86
N GLY A 46 0.84 -12.50 -1.14
CA GLY A 46 1.86 -11.46 -0.93
C GLY A 46 2.52 -10.99 -2.24
N ARG A 47 2.82 -11.90 -3.17
CA ARG A 47 3.34 -11.53 -4.50
C ARG A 47 2.36 -10.67 -5.29
N ARG A 48 1.05 -10.97 -5.21
CA ARG A 48 -0.01 -10.17 -5.84
C ARG A 48 -0.14 -8.80 -5.17
N ALA A 49 -0.07 -8.73 -3.84
CA ALA A 49 -0.07 -7.47 -3.11
C ALA A 49 1.09 -6.56 -3.52
N LEU A 50 2.31 -7.09 -3.57
CA LEU A 50 3.49 -6.33 -4.00
C LEU A 50 3.34 -5.80 -5.44
N SER A 51 2.92 -6.67 -6.37
CA SER A 51 2.71 -6.28 -7.76
C SER A 51 1.60 -5.22 -7.88
N TRP A 52 0.57 -5.30 -7.04
CA TRP A 52 -0.51 -4.32 -6.98
C TRP A 52 -0.03 -2.97 -6.43
N ILE A 53 0.77 -2.95 -5.35
CA ILE A 53 1.39 -1.74 -4.81
C ILE A 53 2.24 -1.06 -5.90
N GLN A 54 3.13 -1.82 -6.55
CA GLN A 54 4.01 -1.28 -7.59
C GLN A 54 3.22 -0.61 -8.73
N ARG A 55 2.16 -1.25 -9.22
CA ARG A 55 1.32 -0.67 -10.29
C ARG A 55 0.55 0.57 -9.87
N ARG A 56 0.23 0.74 -8.58
CA ARG A 56 -0.56 1.86 -8.05
C ARG A 56 0.30 2.99 -7.50
N SER A 57 1.58 2.73 -7.21
CA SER A 57 2.55 3.70 -6.70
C SER A 57 3.58 4.15 -7.73
N GLN A 58 3.56 3.58 -8.94
CA GLN A 58 4.18 4.18 -10.12
C GLN A 58 3.07 4.95 -10.85
N GLY A 59 3.14 6.28 -10.82
CA GLY A 59 2.25 7.12 -11.63
C GLY A 59 2.34 6.69 -13.10
N GLY A 60 1.22 6.81 -13.83
CA GLY A 60 1.18 6.58 -15.29
C GLY A 60 2.13 7.48 -16.06
#